data_AF-A0A8B9AFN3-F1
#
_entry.id   AF-A0A8B9AFN3-F1
#
_cell.length_a   1.000
_cell.length_b   1.000
_cell.length_c   1.000
_cell.angle_alpha   90.00
_cell.angle_beta   90.00
_cell.angle_gamma   90.00
#
_symmetry.space_group_name_H-M   'P 1'
#
loop_
_entity.id
_entity.type
_entity.pdbx_description
1 polymer ?
#
loop_
_entity_poly.entity_id
_entity_poly.type
_entity_poly.pdbx_seq_one_letter_code
_entity_poly.pdbx_strand_id
1 'polypeptide(L)'
;MARLLALLAVLAAARAWAYAAAPPCNEIARVIAPCMAYLSYQAWVPYGRCCAGVAALNGTVATRGDRVAICNCFKSVVPNFPGVDFSRTATLLRLCGVLINITISPSIDCSSLPPPRELQEVQH
;
A
#
# COMPACT_ATOMS: atom_id res chain seq x y z
N MET A 1 2.53 28.60 -35.16
CA MET A 1 3.29 28.39 -33.90
C MET A 1 2.44 28.53 -32.65
N ALA A 2 1.62 29.58 -32.50
CA ALA A 2 0.75 29.77 -31.32
C ALA A 2 -0.25 28.62 -31.05
N ARG A 3 -0.80 27.99 -32.11
CA ARG A 3 -1.71 26.83 -31.99
C ARG A 3 -1.02 25.57 -31.42
N LEU A 4 0.24 25.35 -31.77
CA LEU A 4 1.05 24.25 -31.24
C LEU A 4 1.38 24.47 -29.76
N LEU A 5 1.71 25.71 -29.39
CA LEU A 5 1.97 26.08 -27.99
C LEU A 5 0.72 25.97 -27.11
N ALA A 6 -0.45 26.37 -27.64
CA ALA A 6 -1.73 26.21 -26.94
C ALA A 6 -2.10 24.73 -26.76
N LEU A 7 -1.90 23.89 -27.77
CA LEU A 7 -2.13 22.44 -27.67
C LEU A 7 -1.19 21.78 -26.66
N LEU A 8 0.08 22.16 -26.64
CA LEU A 8 1.06 21.65 -25.67
C LEU A 8 0.73 22.09 -24.23
N ALA A 9 0.24 23.32 -24.04
CA ALA A 9 -0.19 23.82 -22.74
C ALA A 9 -1.45 23.10 -22.22
N VAL A 10 -2.44 22.83 -23.10
CA VAL A 10 -3.64 22.05 -22.75
C VAL A 10 -3.28 20.59 -22.43
N LEU A 11 -2.38 19.97 -23.19
CA LEU A 11 -1.86 18.62 -22.92
C LEU A 11 -1.01 18.53 -21.64
N ALA A 12 -0.38 19.63 -21.23
CA ALA A 12 0.34 19.71 -19.95
C ALA A 12 -0.65 19.89 -18.77
N ALA A 13 -1.68 20.71 -18.93
CA ALA A 13 -2.70 20.93 -17.90
C ALA A 13 -3.61 19.69 -17.66
N ALA A 14 -3.87 18.90 -18.71
CA ALA A 14 -4.64 17.65 -18.59
C ALA A 14 -3.93 16.56 -17.77
N ARG A 15 -2.61 16.66 -17.58
CA ARG A 15 -1.82 15.69 -16.78
C ARG A 15 -1.86 15.97 -15.28
N ALA A 16 -2.34 17.14 -14.86
CA ALA A 16 -2.30 17.58 -13.47
C ALA A 16 -3.49 17.07 -12.61
N TRP A 17 -4.44 16.34 -13.21
CA TRP A 17 -5.62 15.81 -12.53
C TRP A 17 -5.69 14.28 -12.58
N ALA A 18 -4.55 13.61 -12.45
CA ALA A 18 -4.56 12.25 -11.95
C ALA A 18 -4.48 12.35 -10.42
N TYR A 19 -5.62 12.50 -9.74
CA TYR A 19 -5.70 11.98 -8.38
C TYR A 19 -5.29 10.52 -8.51
N ALA A 20 -4.12 10.17 -7.98
CA ALA A 20 -3.66 8.79 -7.99
C ALA A 20 -4.72 7.97 -7.25
N ALA A 21 -5.61 7.33 -7.99
CA ALA A 21 -6.59 6.44 -7.42
C ALA A 21 -5.81 5.27 -6.83
N ALA A 22 -6.21 4.82 -5.63
CA ALA A 22 -5.67 3.62 -5.04
C ALA A 22 -5.62 2.47 -6.06
N PRO A 23 -4.56 1.64 -6.08
CA PRO A 23 -4.46 0.53 -7.02
C PRO A 23 -5.68 -0.38 -6.88
N PRO A 24 -6.17 -0.98 -7.97
CA PRO A 24 -7.29 -1.90 -7.91
C PRO A 24 -6.92 -3.14 -7.05
N CYS A 25 -7.90 -3.73 -6.37
CA CYS A 25 -7.64 -4.79 -5.39
C CYS A 25 -6.91 -6.02 -5.96
N ASN A 26 -7.08 -6.31 -7.25
CA ASN A 26 -6.37 -7.38 -7.94
C ASN A 26 -4.87 -7.11 -8.06
N GLU A 27 -4.48 -5.84 -8.22
CA GLU A 27 -3.09 -5.42 -8.23
C GLU A 27 -2.49 -5.54 -6.83
N ILE A 28 -3.21 -5.05 -5.82
CA ILE A 28 -2.84 -5.21 -4.41
C ILE A 28 -2.63 -6.70 -4.06
N ALA A 29 -3.54 -7.58 -4.49
CA ALA A 29 -3.41 -9.02 -4.28
C ALA A 29 -2.13 -9.60 -4.93
N ARG A 30 -1.80 -9.19 -6.17
CA ARG A 30 -0.55 -9.61 -6.84
C ARG A 30 0.70 -9.13 -6.12
N VAL A 31 0.64 -7.94 -5.55
CA VAL A 31 1.73 -7.32 -4.79
C VAL A 31 1.99 -8.08 -3.47
N ILE A 32 0.93 -8.55 -2.80
CA ILE A 32 1.03 -9.26 -1.51
C ILE A 32 1.29 -10.76 -1.69
N ALA A 33 0.86 -11.38 -2.79
CA ALA A 33 1.07 -12.80 -3.08
C ALA A 33 2.50 -13.33 -2.80
N PRO A 34 3.60 -12.63 -3.13
CA PRO A 34 4.96 -13.09 -2.77
C PRO A 34 5.25 -13.09 -1.26
N CYS A 35 4.50 -12.37 -0.44
CA CYS A 35 4.66 -12.33 1.02
C CYS A 35 4.02 -13.51 1.74
N MET A 36 3.20 -14.30 1.04
CA MET A 36 2.40 -15.35 1.63
C MET A 36 3.25 -16.41 2.32
N ALA A 37 4.36 -16.83 1.70
CA ALA A 37 5.26 -17.81 2.29
C ALA A 37 5.81 -17.35 3.65
N TYR A 38 6.14 -16.07 3.80
CA TYR A 38 6.54 -15.54 5.11
C TYR A 38 5.37 -15.52 6.07
N LEU A 39 4.21 -15.01 5.64
CA LEU A 39 3.02 -14.88 6.49
C LEU A 39 2.47 -16.23 6.98
N SER A 40 2.73 -17.33 6.27
CA SER A 40 2.28 -18.69 6.59
C SER A 40 3.35 -19.60 7.20
N TYR A 41 4.47 -19.04 7.70
CA TYR A 41 5.59 -19.82 8.26
C TYR A 41 6.30 -20.76 7.29
N GLN A 42 6.08 -20.61 5.98
CA GLN A 42 6.81 -21.34 4.93
C GLN A 42 8.17 -20.67 4.60
N ALA A 43 8.39 -19.43 5.05
CA ALA A 43 9.65 -18.72 4.94
C ALA A 43 9.99 -17.96 6.24
N TRP A 44 11.29 -17.91 6.54
CA TRP A 44 11.83 -17.24 7.74
C TRP A 44 11.96 -15.73 7.58
N VAL A 45 12.25 -15.25 6.37
CA VAL A 45 12.53 -13.83 6.09
C VAL A 45 11.72 -13.40 4.86
N PRO A 46 11.05 -12.23 4.88
CA PRO A 46 10.46 -11.65 3.69
C PRO A 46 11.57 -10.95 2.89
N TYR A 47 11.75 -11.31 1.62
CA TYR A 47 12.75 -10.68 0.75
C TYR A 47 12.27 -10.62 -0.70
N GLY A 48 13.05 -9.95 -1.55
CA GLY A 48 12.79 -9.85 -2.99
C GLY A 48 11.44 -9.23 -3.30
N ARG A 49 10.61 -9.93 -4.06
CA ARG A 49 9.32 -9.42 -4.55
C ARG A 49 8.35 -9.06 -3.42
N CYS A 50 8.41 -9.73 -2.26
CA CYS A 50 7.56 -9.38 -1.14
C CYS A 50 7.86 -7.96 -0.63
N CYS A 51 9.11 -7.68 -0.27
CA CYS A 51 9.47 -6.36 0.26
C CYS A 51 9.38 -5.26 -0.79
N ALA A 52 9.71 -5.55 -2.05
CA ALA A 52 9.50 -4.60 -3.15
C ALA A 52 8.02 -4.20 -3.28
N GLY A 53 7.12 -5.18 -3.14
CA GLY A 53 5.68 -4.96 -3.16
C GLY A 53 5.17 -4.13 -2.00
N VAL A 54 5.60 -4.46 -0.79
CA VAL A 54 5.26 -3.72 0.44
C VAL A 54 5.72 -2.26 0.36
N ALA A 55 6.94 -2.02 -0.14
CA ALA A 55 7.48 -0.68 -0.33
C ALA A 55 6.69 0.10 -1.40
N ALA A 56 6.29 -0.55 -2.50
CA ALA A 56 5.47 0.06 -3.53
C ALA A 56 4.09 0.49 -3.00
N LEU A 57 3.43 -0.36 -2.21
CA LEU A 57 2.16 0.01 -1.57
C LEU A 57 2.34 1.20 -0.64
N ASN A 58 3.41 1.21 0.17
CA ASN A 58 3.71 2.33 1.07
C ASN A 58 3.83 3.67 0.32
N GLY A 59 4.47 3.67 -0.85
CA GLY A 59 4.62 4.87 -1.69
C GLY A 59 3.30 5.37 -2.32
N THR A 60 2.26 4.53 -2.37
CA THR A 60 0.93 4.91 -2.93
C THR A 60 -0.03 5.49 -1.88
N VAL A 61 0.35 5.50 -0.60
CA VAL A 61 -0.54 5.92 0.50
C VAL A 61 -0.43 7.41 0.78
N ALA A 62 -0.91 8.26 -0.14
CA ALA A 62 -0.86 9.71 0.03
C ALA A 62 -2.03 10.24 0.89
N THR A 63 -3.22 9.65 0.78
CA THR A 63 -4.44 10.20 1.39
C THR A 63 -5.14 9.20 2.31
N ARG A 64 -6.09 9.70 3.12
CA ARG A 64 -6.99 8.83 3.91
C ARG A 64 -7.83 7.92 2.99
N GLY A 65 -8.26 8.43 1.84
CA GLY A 65 -8.99 7.66 0.84
C GLY A 65 -8.21 6.43 0.37
N ASP A 66 -6.91 6.61 0.10
CA ASP A 66 -6.05 5.52 -0.35
C ASP A 66 -5.88 4.45 0.73
N ARG A 67 -5.69 4.87 2.00
CA ARG A 67 -5.62 3.95 3.14
C ARG A 67 -6.88 3.10 3.27
N VAL A 68 -8.05 3.74 3.19
CA VAL A 68 -9.34 3.06 3.30
C VAL A 68 -9.52 2.07 2.14
N ALA A 69 -9.20 2.49 0.91
CA ALA A 69 -9.31 1.64 -0.27
C ALA A 69 -8.39 0.42 -0.19
N ILE A 70 -7.10 0.63 0.13
CA ILE A 70 -6.13 -0.46 0.29
C ILE A 70 -6.56 -1.41 1.41
N CYS A 71 -7.00 -0.88 2.56
CA CYS A 71 -7.49 -1.68 3.68
C CYS A 71 -8.69 -2.54 3.28
N ASN A 72 -9.68 -1.97 2.59
CA ASN A 72 -10.84 -2.71 2.10
C ASN A 72 -10.43 -3.82 1.12
N CYS A 73 -9.47 -3.54 0.22
CA CYS A 73 -8.91 -4.55 -0.65
C CYS A 73 -8.25 -5.69 0.14
N PHE A 74 -7.39 -5.38 1.12
CA PHE A 74 -6.79 -6.39 1.99
C PHE A 74 -7.86 -7.25 2.67
N LYS A 75 -8.91 -6.63 3.21
CA LYS A 75 -10.01 -7.32 3.89
C LYS A 75 -10.74 -8.30 2.96
N SER A 76 -10.95 -7.95 1.69
CA SER A 76 -11.58 -8.83 0.70
C SER A 76 -10.65 -9.94 0.18
N VAL A 77 -9.34 -9.70 0.20
CA VAL A 77 -8.33 -10.59 -0.39
C VAL A 77 -7.86 -11.64 0.61
N VAL A 78 -7.67 -11.26 1.87
CA VAL A 78 -7.21 -12.11 2.98
C VAL A 78 -7.91 -13.47 3.11
N PRO A 79 -9.25 -13.57 2.98
CA PRO A 79 -9.95 -14.85 3.09
C PRO A 79 -9.51 -15.90 2.06
N ASN A 80 -8.95 -15.47 0.92
CA ASN A 80 -8.47 -16.37 -0.13
C ASN A 80 -7.11 -17.02 0.20
N PHE A 81 -6.52 -16.67 1.34
CA PHE A 81 -5.21 -17.15 1.75
C PHE A 81 -5.28 -17.88 3.09
N PRO A 82 -5.64 -19.18 3.08
CA PRO A 82 -5.64 -19.98 4.30
C PRO A 82 -4.22 -20.12 4.87
N GLY A 83 -4.13 -20.14 6.20
CA GLY A 83 -2.86 -20.35 6.91
C GLY A 83 -1.99 -19.10 7.10
N VAL A 84 -2.51 -17.91 6.80
CA VAL A 84 -1.84 -16.64 7.16
C VAL A 84 -1.90 -16.38 8.65
N ASP A 85 -0.76 -16.05 9.23
CA ASP A 85 -0.67 -15.46 10.55
C ASP A 85 -0.54 -13.94 10.48
N PHE A 86 -1.65 -13.26 10.78
CA PHE A 86 -1.73 -11.81 10.79
C PHE A 86 -0.85 -11.15 11.84
N SER A 87 -0.45 -11.85 12.91
CA SER A 87 0.48 -11.32 13.90
C SER A 87 1.86 -11.00 13.31
N ARG A 88 2.21 -11.65 12.18
CA ARG A 88 3.49 -11.44 11.49
C ARG A 88 3.51 -10.23 10.58
N THR A 89 2.37 -9.59 10.32
CA THR A 89 2.28 -8.42 9.41
C THR A 89 3.13 -7.25 9.90
N ALA A 90 3.07 -6.92 11.20
CA ALA A 90 3.90 -5.86 11.78
C ALA A 90 5.40 -6.16 11.63
N THR A 91 5.82 -7.41 11.89
CA THR A 91 7.21 -7.83 11.72
C THR A 91 7.64 -7.83 10.25
N LEU A 92 6.75 -8.22 9.33
CA LEU A 92 7.00 -8.15 7.89
C LEU A 92 7.30 -6.73 7.45
N LEU A 93 6.47 -5.76 7.86
CA LEU A 93 6.68 -4.35 7.54
C LEU A 93 8.06 -3.86 8.02
N ARG A 94 8.41 -4.18 9.28
CA ARG A 94 9.72 -3.84 9.85
C ARG A 94 10.89 -4.47 9.10
N LEU A 95 10.78 -5.76 8.76
CA LEU A 95 11.82 -6.49 8.01
C LEU A 95 11.98 -5.97 6.58
N CYS A 96 10.90 -5.47 5.97
CA CYS A 96 10.94 -4.82 4.66
C CYS A 96 11.28 -3.32 4.71
N GLY A 97 11.68 -2.78 5.88
CA GLY A 97 12.10 -1.39 6.03
C GLY A 97 10.95 -0.36 6.05
N VAL A 98 9.70 -0.81 6.24
CA VAL A 98 8.53 0.07 6.35
C VAL A 98 8.18 0.29 7.83
N LEU A 99 8.31 1.53 8.29
CA LEU A 99 8.15 1.94 9.69
C LEU A 99 6.70 2.30 10.05
N ILE A 100 5.73 1.52 9.58
CA ILE A 100 4.31 1.75 9.90
C ILE A 100 3.77 0.56 10.69
N ASN A 101 3.24 0.84 11.88
CA ASN A 101 2.56 -0.15 12.72
C ASN A 101 1.07 -0.19 12.34
N ILE A 102 0.74 -0.91 11.27
CA ILE A 102 -0.65 -1.25 10.95
C ILE A 102 -0.82 -2.75 11.15
N THR A 103 -1.72 -3.14 12.05
CA THR A 103 -2.10 -4.54 12.22
C THR A 103 -3.24 -4.83 11.25
N ILE A 104 -2.95 -5.55 10.17
CA ILE A 104 -4.00 -6.02 9.25
C ILE A 104 -4.63 -7.25 9.88
N SER A 105 -5.91 -7.18 10.19
CA SER A 105 -6.72 -8.29 10.67
C SER A 105 -7.95 -8.44 9.78
N PRO A 106 -8.50 -9.65 9.57
CA PRO A 106 -9.77 -9.83 8.86
C PRO A 106 -10.92 -9.01 9.47
N SER A 107 -10.83 -8.66 10.75
CA SER A 107 -11.83 -7.84 11.47
C SER A 107 -11.49 -6.35 11.52
N ILE A 108 -10.46 -5.88 10.81
CA ILE A 108 -10.07 -4.48 10.83
C ILE A 108 -11.22 -3.57 10.37
N ASP A 109 -11.41 -2.45 11.08
CA ASP A 109 -12.28 -1.36 10.65
C ASP A 109 -11.47 -0.37 9.82
N CYS A 110 -11.64 -0.45 8.51
CA CYS A 110 -10.95 0.42 7.55
C CYS A 110 -11.40 1.89 7.64
N SER A 111 -12.49 2.20 8.34
CA SER A 111 -13.01 3.56 8.49
C SER A 111 -12.20 4.39 9.51
N SER A 112 -11.56 3.69 10.46
CA SER A 112 -10.85 4.28 11.60
C SER A 112 -9.34 4.00 11.54
N LEU A 113 -8.74 4.24 10.37
CA LEU A 113 -7.29 4.12 10.21
C LEU A 113 -6.57 5.36 10.73
N PRO A 114 -5.46 5.21 11.48
CA PRO A 114 -4.66 6.35 11.92
C PRO A 114 -4.13 7.13 10.70
N PRO A 115 -3.82 8.44 10.87
CA PRO A 115 -3.04 9.16 9.87
C PRO A 115 -1.71 8.42 9.64
N PRO A 116 -1.08 8.58 8.45
CA PRO A 116 0.30 8.11 8.28
C PRO A 116 1.09 8.73 9.44
N ARG A 117 1.97 7.95 10.07
CA ARG A 117 3.00 8.59 10.89
C ARG A 117 3.88 9.36 9.92
N GLU A 118 3.48 10.59 9.62
CA GLU A 118 4.44 11.63 9.26
C GLU A 118 5.55 11.45 10.30
N LEU A 119 6.79 11.28 9.84
CA LEU A 119 7.94 11.36 10.70
C LEU A 119 7.68 12.51 11.66
N GLN A 120 7.51 12.15 12.93
CA GLN A 120 7.52 13.08 14.03
C GLN A 120 8.64 14.06 13.72
N GLU A 121 8.24 15.32 13.42
CA GLU A 121 9.14 16.45 13.27
C GLU A 121 10.28 16.26 14.28
N VAL A 122 11.55 16.20 13.89
CA VAL A 122 12.35 17.40 13.63
C VAL A 122 11.74 18.65 14.30
N GLN A 123 11.42 18.58 15.59
CA GLN A 123 11.17 19.75 16.42
C GLN A 123 11.42 19.39 17.90
N HIS A 124 12.70 19.30 18.28
CA HIS A 124 13.23 19.82 19.54
C HIS A 124 14.52 20.57 19.20
#